data_AF-A0A9N8MHX7-F1
#
_entry.id   AF-A0A9N8MHX7-F1
#
_cell.length_a   1.000
_cell.length_b   1.000
_cell.length_c   1.000
_cell.angle_alpha   90.00
_cell.angle_beta   90.00
_cell.angle_gamma   90.00
#
_symmetry.space_group_name_H-M   'P 1'
#
loop_
_entity.id
_entity.type
_entity.pdbx_description
1 polymer ?
#
loop_
_entity_poly.entity_id
_entity_poly.type
_entity_poly.pdbx_seq_one_letter_code
_entity_poly.pdbx_strand_id
1 'polypeptide(L)' 'MKAKYAITIFLIGFLITLLGAGLKITHFSFGPLNGNICLTVGSVIQGLGILLIIFKVFTNRKFKNFLNK' A
#
# COMPACT_ATOMS: atom_id res chain seq x y z
N MET A 1 7.00 -14.44 -6.48
CA MET A 1 5.86 -13.56 -6.86
C MET A 1 6.19 -12.69 -8.07
N LYS A 2 5.32 -12.64 -9.09
CA LYS A 2 5.44 -11.64 -10.18
C LYS A 2 5.21 -10.23 -9.60
N ALA A 3 5.89 -9.20 -10.13
CA ALA A 3 5.80 -7.83 -9.60
C ALA A 3 4.34 -7.30 -9.56
N LYS A 4 3.51 -7.77 -10.50
CA LYS A 4 2.07 -7.50 -10.53
C LYS A 4 1.36 -7.73 -9.20
N TYR A 5 1.70 -8.77 -8.43
CA TYR A 5 1.02 -9.04 -7.16
C TYR A 5 1.34 -8.00 -6.09
N ALA A 6 2.59 -7.52 -6.03
CA ALA A 6 2.98 -6.47 -5.10
C ALA A 6 2.31 -5.13 -5.46
N ILE A 7 2.20 -4.84 -6.77
CA ILE A 7 1.45 -3.68 -7.27
C ILE A 7 -0.04 -3.79 -6.95
N THR A 8 -0.64 -4.97 -7.10
CA THR A 8 -2.06 -5.19 -6.72
C THR A 8 -2.29 -4.96 -5.23
N ILE A 9 -1.42 -5.47 -4.35
CA ILE A 9 -1.52 -5.24 -2.89
C ILE A 9 -1.42 -3.75 -2.57
N PHE A 10 -0.46 -3.06 -3.20
CA PHE A 10 -0.33 -1.61 -3.06
C PHE A 10 -1.59 -0.87 -3.50
N LEU A 11 -2.17 -1.24 -4.64
CA LEU A 11 -3.38 -0.59 -5.18
C LEU A 11 -4.60 -0.79 -4.28
N ILE A 12 -4.76 -1.99 -3.72
CA ILE A 12 -5.83 -2.30 -2.77
C ILE A 12 -5.65 -1.45 -1.51
N GLY A 13 -4.44 -1.39 -0.95
CA GLY A 13 -4.14 -0.53 0.19
C GLY A 13 -4.45 0.94 -0.10
N PHE A 14 -4.04 1.45 -1.26
CA PHE A 14 -4.31 2.82 -1.70
C PHE A 14 -5.81 3.13 -1.79
N LEU A 15 -6.61 2.23 -2.36
CA LEU A 15 -8.07 2.42 -2.45
C LEU A 15 -8.73 2.46 -1.06
N ILE A 16 -8.30 1.60 -0.14
CA ILE A 16 -8.79 1.59 1.24
C ILE A 16 -8.40 2.90 1.95
N THR A 17 -7.16 3.37 1.77
CA THR A 17 -6.71 4.65 2.33
C THR A 17 -7.51 5.82 1.75
N LEU A 18 -7.82 5.79 0.45
CA LEU A 18 -8.62 6.83 -0.22
C LEU A 18 -10.05 6.89 0.35
N LEU A 19 -10.68 5.73 0.55
CA LEU A 19 -11.99 5.63 1.21
C LEU A 19 -11.93 6.11 2.66
N GLY A 20 -10.90 5.69 3.41
CA GLY A 20 -10.70 6.13 4.79
C GLY A 20 -10.45 7.64 4.93
N ALA A 21 -9.74 8.24 3.98
CA ALA A 21 -9.53 9.69 3.91
C ALA A 21 -10.87 10.40 3.66
N GLY A 22 -11.68 9.90 2.73
CA GLY A 22 -13.04 10.40 2.50
C GLY A 22 -13.88 10.38 3.77
N LEU A 23 -13.95 9.22 4.44
CA LEU A 23 -14.68 9.06 5.71
C LEU A 23 -14.18 10.02 6.81
N LYS A 24 -12.86 10.26 6.88
CA LYS A 24 -12.27 11.16 7.87
C LYS A 24 -12.62 12.62 7.60
N ILE A 25 -12.61 13.05 6.34
CA ILE A 25 -12.95 14.44 5.95
C ILE A 25 -14.45 14.69 6.17
N THR A 26 -15.30 13.73 5.81
CA THR A 26 -16.76 13.87 5.99
C THR A 26 -17.22 13.61 7.42
N HIS A 27 -16.30 13.27 8.34
CA HIS A 27 -16.60 12.81 9.70
C HIS A 27 -17.62 11.66 9.74
N PHE A 28 -17.74 10.90 8.65
CA PHE A 28 -18.73 9.85 8.52
C PHE A 28 -18.22 8.58 9.18
N SER A 29 -19.01 8.03 10.11
CA SER A 29 -18.68 6.81 10.84
C SER A 29 -19.78 5.79 10.61
N PHE A 30 -19.40 4.61 10.12
CA PHE A 30 -20.34 3.51 9.89
C PHE A 30 -20.13 2.45 10.97
N GLY A 31 -20.82 2.62 12.10
CA GLY A 31 -20.62 1.79 13.30
C GLY A 31 -19.18 1.87 13.81
N PRO A 32 -18.48 0.74 14.06
CA PRO A 32 -17.09 0.75 14.52
C PRO A 32 -16.10 1.16 13.42
N LEU A 33 -16.52 1.29 12.15
CA LEU A 33 -15.66 1.74 11.06
C LEU A 33 -15.65 3.27 11.00
N ASN A 34 -14.58 3.86 11.55
CA ASN A 34 -14.24 5.27 11.44
C ASN A 34 -13.13 5.45 10.38
N GLY A 35 -13.05 6.63 9.76
CA GLY A 35 -11.98 7.02 8.87
C GLY A 35 -10.58 6.75 9.43
N ASN A 36 -10.35 6.92 10.74
CA ASN A 36 -9.06 6.57 11.36
C ASN A 36 -8.71 5.06 11.24
N ILE A 37 -9.68 4.18 11.45
CA ILE A 37 -9.45 2.72 11.37
C ILE A 37 -9.19 2.33 9.92
N CYS A 38 -10.01 2.85 9.00
CA CYS A 38 -9.88 2.58 7.58
C CYS A 38 -8.53 3.10 7.02
N LEU A 39 -8.09 4.29 7.46
CA LEU A 39 -6.77 4.84 7.13
C LEU A 39 -5.63 3.98 7.68
N THR A 40 -5.71 3.53 8.92
CA THR A 40 -4.65 2.69 9.52
C THR A 40 -4.52 1.36 8.75
N VAL A 41 -5.64 0.68 8.48
CA VAL A 41 -5.64 -0.58 7.74
C VAL A 41 -5.13 -0.38 6.32
N GLY A 42 -5.63 0.64 5.61
CA GLY A 42 -5.18 0.98 4.26
C GLY A 42 -3.68 1.29 4.22
N SER A 43 -3.18 2.08 5.16
CA SER A 43 -1.76 2.46 5.25
C SER A 43 -0.85 1.27 5.54
N VAL A 44 -1.28 0.34 6.40
CA VAL A 44 -0.52 -0.90 6.67
C VAL A 44 -0.43 -1.77 5.41
N ILE A 45 -1.55 -2.00 4.72
CA ILE A 45 -1.59 -2.80 3.49
C ILE A 45 -0.75 -2.13 2.39
N GLN A 46 -0.88 -0.81 2.25
CA GLN A 46 -0.14 -0.03 1.27
C GLN A 46 1.36 -0.06 1.57
N GLY A 47 1.76 0.09 2.84
CA GLY A 47 3.14 -0.01 3.30
C GLY A 47 3.76 -1.38 3.02
N LEU A 48 3.01 -2.47 3.27
CA LEU A 48 3.44 -3.82 2.91
C LEU A 48 3.60 -3.97 1.39
N GLY A 49 2.69 -3.40 0.59
CA GLY A 49 2.80 -3.35 -0.86
C GLY A 49 4.08 -2.65 -1.34
N ILE A 50 4.39 -1.47 -0.77
CA ILE A 50 5.62 -0.73 -1.05
C ILE A 50 6.85 -1.57 -0.68
N LEU A 51 6.87 -2.16 0.52
CA LEU A 51 7.98 -2.97 0.99
C LEU A 51 8.25 -4.15 0.05
N LEU A 52 7.19 -4.82 -0.42
CA LEU A 52 7.30 -5.91 -1.39
C LEU A 52 7.82 -5.44 -2.74
N ILE A 53 7.39 -4.26 -3.22
CA ILE A 53 7.90 -3.65 -4.46
C ILE A 53 9.39 -3.34 -4.31
N ILE A 54 9.79 -2.70 -3.21
CA ILE A 54 11.20 -2.38 -2.92
C ILE A 54 12.03 -3.66 -2.90
N PHE A 55 11.61 -4.65 -2.11
CA PHE A 55 12.31 -5.95 -2.03
C PHE A 55 12.46 -6.60 -3.41
N LYS A 56 11.42 -6.52 -4.25
CA LYS A 56 11.43 -7.04 -5.61
C LYS A 56 12.44 -6.31 -6.49
N VAL A 57 12.54 -4.98 -6.39
CA VAL A 57 13.50 -4.15 -7.14
C VAL A 57 14.92 -4.53 -6.75
N PHE A 58 15.23 -4.60 -5.46
CA PHE A 58 16.57 -4.97 -4.96
C PHE A 58 16.97 -6.41 -5.29
N THR A 59 16.03 -7.34 -5.28
CA THR A 59 16.29 -8.76 -5.63
C THR A 59 16.50 -8.98 -7.13
N ASN A 60 16.12 -8.02 -7.98
CA ASN A 60 16.22 -8.18 -9.42
C ASN A 60 17.67 -8.02 -9.89
N ARG A 61 18.29 -9.08 -10.45
CA ARG A 61 19.71 -9.07 -10.86
C ARG A 61 20.08 -7.91 -11.80
N LYS A 62 19.17 -7.52 -12.69
CA LYS A 62 19.37 -6.34 -13.57
C LYS A 62 19.48 -5.03 -12.80
N PHE A 63 18.71 -4.85 -11.72
CA PHE A 63 18.73 -3.64 -10.91
C PHE A 63 19.95 -3.60 -9.99
N LYS A 64 20.36 -4.77 -9.46
CA LYS A 64 21.58 -4.90 -8.67
C LYS A 64 22.83 -4.47 -9.46
N ASN A 65 22.91 -4.83 -10.74
CA ASN A 65 24.00 -4.39 -11.62
C ASN A 65 23.93 -2.90 -12.02
N PHE A 66 22.76 -2.25 -11.93
CA PHE A 66 22.63 -0.80 -12.16
C PHE A 66 23.09 0.01 -10.95
N LEU A 67 22.76 -0.44 -9.73
CA LEU A 67 23.14 0.25 -8.48
C LEU A 67 24.60 0.03 -8.09
N ASN A 68 25.22 -1.08 -8.50
CA ASN A 68 26.61 -1.42 -8.17
C ASN A 68 27.59 -1.03 -9.28
N LYS A 69 27.34 0.11 -9.95
CA LYS A 69 28.16 0.64 -11.03
C LYS A 69 29.02 1.80 -10.55
#